data_AF-M0M218-F1
#
_entry.id   AF-M0M218-F1
#
_cell.length_a   1.000
_cell.length_b   1.000
_cell.length_c   1.000
_cell.angle_alpha   90.00
_cell.angle_beta   90.00
_cell.angle_gamma   90.00
#
_symmetry.space_group_name_H-M   'P 1'
#
loop_
_entity.id
_entity.type
_entity.pdbx_description
1 polymer ?
#
loop_
_entity_poly.entity_id
_entity_poly.type
_entity_poly.pdbx_seq_one_letter_code
_entity_poly.pdbx_strand_id
1 'polypeptide(L)'
;MGEGGDATKALDVTERFPENGTLVDITAWRVPGSDRYPDGVRYSMQYGRIEGGTIVRYDNFPDHPGASRHHKHTETGSVEDIEFPGLLPLFRRFKQEVRNHGEHWP
;
A
#
# COMPACT_ATOMS: atom_id res chain seq x y z
N MET A 1 -19.29 -13.83 22.25
CA MET A 1 -18.81 -13.40 20.92
C MET A 1 -17.95 -12.16 21.11
N GLY A 2 -16.62 -12.28 20.99
CA GLY A 2 -15.69 -11.16 20.93
C GLY A 2 -14.85 -11.30 19.66
N GLU A 3 -14.22 -10.29 19.07
CA GLU A 3 -14.06 -8.88 19.38
C GLU A 3 -13.82 -8.17 18.03
N GLY A 4 -14.64 -7.19 17.67
CA GLY A 4 -14.44 -6.35 16.47
C GLY A 4 -13.66 -5.06 16.78
N GLY A 5 -12.83 -5.06 17.83
CA GLY A 5 -12.51 -3.84 18.58
C GLY A 5 -11.09 -3.25 18.46
N ASP A 6 -10.13 -3.89 17.78
CA ASP A 6 -8.71 -3.53 17.99
C ASP A 6 -7.96 -3.00 16.75
N ALA A 7 -8.67 -2.64 15.67
CA ALA A 7 -8.04 -2.04 14.50
C ALA A 7 -8.01 -0.51 14.62
N THR A 8 -6.82 0.09 14.67
CA THR A 8 -6.65 1.55 14.68
C THR A 8 -6.10 2.03 13.34
N LYS A 9 -6.81 2.95 12.68
CA LYS A 9 -6.38 3.55 11.42
C LYS A 9 -5.10 4.37 11.65
N ALA A 10 -4.04 4.04 10.92
CA ALA A 10 -2.72 4.67 11.01
C ALA A 10 -2.45 5.63 9.86
N LEU A 11 -2.93 5.31 8.65
CA LEU A 11 -2.86 6.17 7.47
C LEU A 11 -4.18 6.10 6.71
N ASP A 12 -4.59 7.25 6.19
CA ASP A 12 -5.75 7.42 5.33
C ASP A 12 -5.50 8.66 4.47
N VAL A 13 -4.95 8.44 3.28
CA VAL A 13 -4.55 9.50 2.37
C VAL A 13 -5.09 9.19 1.00
N THR A 14 -5.88 10.10 0.47
CA THR A 14 -6.29 10.09 -0.93
C THR A 14 -5.92 11.44 -1.52
N GLU A 15 -5.05 11.44 -2.53
CA GLU A 15 -4.66 12.64 -3.26
C GLU A 15 -4.89 12.37 -4.74
N ARG A 16 -5.58 13.30 -5.43
CA ARG A 16 -5.83 13.19 -6.87
C ARG A 16 -4.93 14.18 -7.59
N PHE A 17 -4.40 13.75 -8.72
CA PHE A 17 -3.60 14.57 -9.63
C PHE A 17 -4.35 14.63 -10.98
N PRO A 18 -5.35 15.51 -11.14
CA PRO A 18 -6.18 15.53 -12.35
C PRO A 18 -5.40 15.88 -13.62
N GLU A 19 -4.33 16.67 -13.49
CA GLU A 19 -3.53 17.14 -14.63
C GLU A 19 -2.85 16.01 -15.41
N ASN A 20 -2.57 14.89 -14.75
CA ASN A 20 -1.99 13.68 -15.35
C ASN A 20 -2.92 12.46 -15.26
N GLY A 21 -4.15 12.65 -14.75
CA GLY A 21 -5.13 11.58 -14.64
C GLY A 21 -4.79 10.51 -13.61
N THR A 22 -3.99 10.82 -12.59
CA THR A 22 -3.56 9.84 -11.58
C THR A 22 -4.05 10.14 -10.17
N LEU A 23 -3.93 9.18 -9.27
CA LEU A 23 -4.21 9.35 -7.85
C LEU A 23 -3.27 8.50 -7.00
N VAL A 24 -3.09 8.95 -5.76
CA VAL A 24 -2.61 8.13 -4.65
C VAL A 24 -3.81 7.77 -3.77
N ASP A 25 -3.91 6.50 -3.39
CA ASP A 25 -4.86 6.01 -2.41
C ASP A 25 -4.14 5.09 -1.41
N ILE A 26 -4.09 5.52 -0.15
CA ILE A 26 -3.32 4.88 0.92
C ILE A 26 -4.21 4.66 2.12
N THR A 27 -4.28 3.40 2.54
CA THR A 27 -4.84 3.03 3.84
C THR A 27 -3.86 2.15 4.59
N ALA A 28 -3.73 2.39 5.90
CA ALA A 28 -3.00 1.50 6.79
C ALA A 28 -3.67 1.45 8.15
N TRP A 29 -3.64 0.27 8.77
CA TRP A 29 -4.26 -0.02 10.04
C TRP A 29 -3.26 -0.73 10.93
N ARG A 30 -3.15 -0.31 12.19
CA ARG A 30 -2.63 -1.16 13.26
C ARG A 30 -3.69 -2.21 13.58
N VAL A 31 -3.28 -3.46 13.64
CA VAL A 31 -4.13 -4.61 13.94
C VAL A 31 -3.41 -5.51 14.93
N PRO A 32 -4.11 -6.33 15.71
CA PRO A 32 -3.47 -7.36 16.52
C PRO A 32 -2.54 -8.24 15.68
N GLY A 33 -1.36 -8.55 16.24
CA GLY A 33 -0.43 -9.49 15.64
C GLY A 33 -1.10 -10.85 15.45
N SER A 34 -0.95 -11.45 14.28
CA SER A 34 -1.55 -12.75 13.93
C SER A 34 -0.76 -13.45 12.84
N ASP A 35 -1.04 -14.73 12.60
CA ASP A 35 -0.43 -15.46 11.49
C ASP A 35 -0.72 -14.84 10.12
N ARG A 36 -1.81 -14.06 9.97
CA ARG A 36 -2.09 -13.29 8.74
C ARG A 36 -1.31 -11.97 8.70
N TYR A 37 -1.16 -11.29 9.84
CA TYR A 37 -0.46 -10.01 9.97
C TYR A 37 0.53 -10.03 11.15
N PRO A 38 1.69 -10.69 11.02
CA PRO A 38 2.65 -10.86 12.11
C PRO A 38 3.25 -9.52 12.57
N ASP A 39 3.36 -8.56 11.64
CA ASP A 39 3.87 -7.21 11.90
C ASP A 39 2.85 -6.26 12.54
N GLY A 40 1.64 -6.76 12.86
CA GLY A 40 0.58 -5.96 13.50
C GLY A 40 0.10 -4.79 12.64
N VAL A 41 0.21 -4.93 11.31
CA VAL A 41 -0.20 -3.91 10.35
C VAL A 41 -0.84 -4.53 9.12
N ARG A 42 -1.89 -3.89 8.63
CA ARG A 42 -2.49 -4.14 7.32
C ARG A 42 -2.44 -2.85 6.51
N TYR A 43 -1.96 -2.89 5.28
CA TYR A 43 -1.88 -1.70 4.44
C TYR A 43 -2.16 -1.97 2.96
N SER A 44 -2.55 -0.91 2.27
CA SER A 44 -2.58 -0.81 0.81
C SER A 44 -2.15 0.62 0.45
N MET A 45 -1.07 0.76 -0.31
CA MET A 45 -0.56 2.04 -0.83
C MET A 45 -0.53 1.94 -2.34
N GLN A 46 -1.48 2.58 -3.02
CA GLN A 46 -1.62 2.51 -4.46
C GLN A 46 -1.38 3.87 -5.09
N TYR A 47 -0.61 3.86 -6.18
CA TYR A 47 -0.55 4.91 -7.17
C TYR A 47 -1.08 4.35 -8.48
N GLY A 48 -2.07 5.01 -9.06
CA GLY A 48 -2.80 4.50 -10.20
C GLY A 48 -3.51 5.59 -10.97
N ARG A 49 -4.31 5.20 -11.95
CA ARG A 49 -5.08 6.15 -12.77
C ARG A 49 -6.46 6.42 -12.16
N ILE A 50 -6.97 7.64 -12.32
CA ILE A 50 -8.32 8.04 -11.88
C ILE A 50 -9.41 7.17 -12.52
N GLU A 51 -9.23 6.82 -13.80
CA GLU A 51 -10.13 5.94 -14.55
C GLU A 51 -9.92 4.44 -14.22
N GLY A 52 -9.01 4.13 -13.30
CA GLY A 52 -8.68 2.77 -12.89
C GLY A 52 -7.38 2.22 -13.51
N GLY A 53 -6.84 1.20 -12.85
CA GLY A 53 -5.55 0.61 -13.18
C GLY A 53 -4.46 1.00 -12.19
N THR A 54 -3.59 0.05 -11.90
CA THR A 54 -2.45 0.22 -11.00
C THR A 54 -1.22 0.62 -11.81
N ILE A 55 -0.52 1.66 -11.37
CA ILE A 55 0.84 1.94 -11.83
C ILE A 55 1.82 1.25 -10.89
N VAL A 56 1.64 1.45 -9.59
CA VAL A 56 2.33 0.70 -8.54
C VAL A 56 1.45 0.56 -7.30
N ARG A 57 1.43 -0.62 -6.70
CA ARG A 57 0.75 -0.84 -5.41
C ARG A 57 1.61 -1.66 -4.47
N TYR A 58 1.84 -1.12 -3.28
CA TYR A 58 2.44 -1.83 -2.18
C TYR A 58 1.32 -2.28 -1.25
N ASP A 59 1.17 -3.58 -1.03
CA ASP A 59 0.19 -4.09 -0.07
C ASP A 59 0.74 -5.30 0.67
N ASN A 60 -0.01 -5.74 1.68
CA ASN A 60 0.29 -6.98 2.38
C ASN A 60 -0.92 -7.90 2.51
N PHE A 61 -1.77 -7.93 1.49
CA PHE A 61 -2.94 -8.79 1.53
C PHE A 61 -2.49 -10.26 1.59
N PRO A 62 -2.92 -11.03 2.62
CA PRO A 62 -2.58 -12.45 2.72
C PRO A 62 -3.27 -13.24 1.61
N ASP A 63 -2.79 -14.46 1.35
CA ASP A 63 -3.36 -15.38 0.37
C ASP A 63 -3.14 -14.96 -1.10
N HIS A 64 -2.04 -14.28 -1.39
CA HIS A 64 -1.54 -14.06 -2.75
C HIS A 64 -0.58 -15.20 -3.16
N PRO A 65 -0.99 -16.16 -4.02
CA PRO A 65 -0.12 -17.27 -4.40
C PRO A 65 1.17 -16.77 -5.04
N GLY A 66 2.31 -17.29 -4.60
CA GLY A 66 3.62 -16.97 -5.17
C GLY A 66 4.18 -15.58 -4.83
N ALA A 67 3.53 -14.81 -3.96
CA ALA A 67 4.07 -13.56 -3.44
C ALA A 67 4.37 -13.68 -1.95
N SER A 68 5.45 -13.05 -1.51
CA SER A 68 5.66 -12.82 -0.07
C SER A 68 4.55 -11.94 0.50
N ARG A 69 4.45 -11.94 1.82
CA ARG A 69 3.43 -11.16 2.55
C ARG A 69 3.48 -9.69 2.17
N HIS A 70 4.67 -9.11 2.06
CA HIS A 70 4.86 -7.73 1.65
C HIS A 70 5.31 -7.73 0.20
N HIS A 71 4.45 -7.23 -0.68
CA HIS A 71 4.73 -7.27 -2.10
C HIS A 71 4.31 -5.99 -2.79
N LYS A 72 4.87 -5.79 -3.98
CA LYS A 72 4.61 -4.67 -4.88
C LYS A 72 4.03 -5.20 -6.18
N HIS A 73 2.85 -4.72 -6.54
CA HIS A 73 2.26 -4.88 -7.88
C HIS A 73 2.78 -3.76 -8.77
N THR A 74 3.17 -4.10 -10.00
CA THR A 74 3.58 -3.15 -11.04
C THR A 74 2.50 -3.00 -12.10
N GLU A 75 2.62 -1.96 -12.93
CA GLU A 75 1.73 -1.73 -14.08
C GLU A 75 1.62 -2.93 -15.04
N THR A 76 2.69 -3.71 -15.16
CA THR A 76 2.73 -4.91 -16.02
C THR A 76 1.94 -6.10 -15.45
N GLY A 77 1.43 -5.98 -14.22
CA GLY A 77 0.81 -7.08 -13.47
C GLY A 77 1.83 -7.98 -12.76
N SER A 78 3.13 -7.67 -12.83
CA SER A 78 4.16 -8.39 -12.08
C SER A 78 4.04 -8.10 -10.59
N VAL A 79 4.30 -9.12 -9.77
CA VAL A 79 4.31 -9.05 -8.31
C VAL A 79 5.73 -9.32 -7.81
N GLU A 80 6.26 -8.38 -7.04
CA GLU A 80 7.64 -8.42 -6.54
C GLU A 80 7.65 -8.41 -5.01
N ASP A 81 8.50 -9.23 -4.43
CA ASP A 81 8.73 -9.23 -2.98
C ASP A 81 9.44 -7.94 -2.56
N ILE A 82 9.06 -7.41 -1.40
CA ILE A 82 9.71 -6.24 -0.82
C ILE A 82 10.05 -6.46 0.65
N GLU A 83 11.09 -5.79 1.11
CA GLU A 83 11.36 -5.68 2.53
C GLU A 83 10.35 -4.74 3.21
N PHE A 84 9.90 -5.13 4.40
CA PHE A 84 9.07 -4.31 5.28
C PHE A 84 9.83 -3.89 6.55
N PRO A 85 10.57 -2.77 6.50
CA PRO A 85 11.23 -2.19 7.68
C PRO A 85 10.25 -1.47 8.63
N GLY A 86 8.95 -1.46 8.32
CA GLY A 86 7.91 -0.74 9.05
C GLY A 86 7.14 0.26 8.18
N LEU A 87 6.03 0.76 8.73
CA LEU A 87 5.05 1.56 7.98
C LEU A 87 5.61 2.92 7.51
N LEU A 88 6.35 3.63 8.36
CA LEU A 88 6.88 4.95 8.00
C LEU A 88 7.97 4.88 6.92
N PRO A 89 8.99 4.01 7.00
CA PRO A 89 9.95 3.87 5.90
C PRO A 89 9.29 3.35 4.61
N LEU A 90 8.31 2.45 4.71
CA LEU A 90 7.54 2.00 3.54
C LEU A 90 6.78 3.16 2.89
N PHE A 91 6.09 3.98 3.69
CA PHE A 91 5.40 5.16 3.18
C PHE A 91 6.35 6.13 2.49
N ARG A 92 7.53 6.40 3.06
CA ARG A 92 8.55 7.24 2.41
C ARG A 92 9.06 6.65 1.10
N ARG A 93 9.30 5.34 1.05
CA ARG A 93 9.66 4.61 -0.17
C ARG A 93 8.56 4.77 -1.23
N PHE A 94 7.30 4.58 -0.84
CA PHE A 94 6.15 4.75 -1.72
C PHE A 94 6.02 6.19 -2.26
N LYS A 95 6.19 7.21 -1.41
CA LYS A 95 6.22 8.62 -1.87
C LYS A 95 7.31 8.85 -2.92
N GLN A 96 8.49 8.27 -2.72
CA GLN A 96 9.58 8.38 -3.68
C GLN A 96 9.25 7.67 -5.00
N GLU A 97 8.60 6.50 -4.94
CA GLU A 97 8.17 5.76 -6.14
C GLU A 97 7.18 6.58 -6.97
N VAL A 98 6.18 7.20 -6.32
CA VAL A 98 5.23 8.13 -6.96
C VAL A 98 5.95 9.26 -7.69
N ARG A 99 6.99 9.84 -7.06
CA ARG A 99 7.83 10.87 -7.67
C ARG A 99 8.64 10.37 -8.86
N ASN A 100 9.16 9.14 -8.79
CA ASN A 100 9.88 8.52 -9.90
C ASN A 100 8.97 8.27 -11.12
N HIS A 101 7.66 8.15 -10.91
CA HIS A 101 6.67 8.06 -11.99
C HIS A 101 6.24 9.42 -12.57
N GLY A 102 6.79 10.54 -12.08
CA GLY A 102 6.58 11.88 -12.65
C GLY A 102 5.69 12.79 -11.80
N GLU A 103 5.18 12.31 -10.67
CA GLU A 103 4.33 13.13 -9.79
C GLU A 103 5.10 13.91 -8.74
N HIS A 104 4.86 15.21 -8.68
CA HIS A 104 5.39 16.03 -7.60
C HIS A 104 4.46 16.00 -6.38
N TRP A 105 4.42 14.84 -5.70
CA TRP A 105 3.68 14.73 -4.44
C TRP A 105 4.48 15.35 -3.28
N PRO A 106 4.06 16.49 -2.69
CA PRO A 106 4.77 17.16 -1.58
C PRO A 106 4.91 16.27 -0.35
#